data_AF-A0A9Q8MDM8-F1
#
_entry.id   AF-A0A9Q8MDM8-F1
#
_cell.length_a   1.000
_cell.length_b   1.000
_cell.length_c   1.000
_cell.angle_alpha   90.00
_cell.angle_beta   90.00
_cell.angle_gamma   90.00
#
_symmetry.space_group_name_H-M   'P 1'
#
loop_
_entity.id
_entity.type
_entity.pdbx_description
1 polymer ?
#
loop_
_entity_poly.entity_id
_entity_poly.type
_entity_poly.pdbx_seq_one_letter_code
_entity_poly.pdbx_strand_id
1 'polypeptide(L)'
;MEKATRGRASKVDLLPPTIKTQLAMMLRDKQYSQAEILAEINELIMDCGLSEEMQLSRTGLNRYASRMEKMAGKIRHSREIAEIWTKQLGEQPQTDIGKLLMEFVKNMAFETSLDMSEGKLEASPEALGQLSLVIHRIEQAQTISEKREREIRKEIAQQAAETAEKAVVQAGLSKDTVDNIKSQILGLV
;
A
#
# COMPACT_ATOMS: atom_id res chain seq x y z
N MET A 1 -22.08 -12.74 4.61
CA MET A 1 -21.73 -11.75 3.57
C MET A 1 -22.98 -11.42 2.76
N GLU A 2 -23.47 -10.18 2.86
CA GLU A 2 -24.54 -9.69 1.99
C GLU A 2 -24.06 -9.78 0.52
N LYS A 3 -24.83 -10.44 -0.35
CA LYS A 3 -24.51 -10.49 -1.78
C LYS A 3 -24.54 -9.06 -2.31
N ALA A 4 -23.39 -8.57 -2.79
CA ALA A 4 -23.31 -7.33 -3.54
C ALA A 4 -24.13 -7.49 -4.83
N THR A 5 -25.41 -7.12 -4.78
CA THR A 5 -26.22 -6.98 -5.98
C THR A 5 -25.85 -5.67 -6.67
N ARG A 6 -26.06 -5.58 -7.98
CA ARG A 6 -25.81 -4.36 -8.77
C ARG A 6 -26.53 -3.12 -8.20
N GLY A 7 -27.55 -3.31 -7.37
CA GLY A 7 -28.43 -2.25 -6.88
C GLY A 7 -29.26 -1.64 -8.02
N ARG A 8 -30.30 -0.89 -7.64
CA ARG A 8 -31.01 -0.05 -8.61
C ARG A 8 -30.12 1.12 -9.00
N ALA A 9 -29.95 1.36 -10.30
CA ALA A 9 -29.20 2.51 -10.81
C ALA A 9 -29.80 3.80 -10.23
N SER A 10 -28.93 4.66 -9.69
CA SER A 10 -29.35 5.98 -9.23
C SER A 10 -29.60 6.91 -10.41
N LYS A 11 -30.36 8.01 -10.22
CA LYS A 11 -30.56 9.01 -11.28
C LYS A 11 -29.24 9.54 -11.82
N VAL A 12 -28.25 9.73 -10.94
CA VAL A 12 -26.89 10.13 -11.33
C VAL A 12 -26.25 9.11 -12.28
N ASP A 13 -26.46 7.81 -12.06
CA ASP A 13 -25.93 6.74 -12.93
C ASP A 13 -26.64 6.69 -14.29
N LEU A 14 -27.82 7.29 -14.41
CA LEU A 14 -28.63 7.33 -15.64
C LEU A 14 -28.43 8.62 -16.44
N LEU A 15 -27.74 9.63 -15.88
CA LEU A 15 -27.45 10.87 -16.60
C LEU A 15 -26.61 10.63 -17.88
N PRO A 16 -26.82 11.43 -18.94
CA PRO A 16 -25.95 11.42 -20.11
C PRO A 16 -24.48 11.69 -19.75
N PRO A 17 -23.52 11.19 -20.55
CA PRO A 17 -22.09 11.37 -20.28
C PRO A 17 -21.65 12.83 -20.12
N THR A 18 -22.24 13.75 -20.89
CA THR A 18 -21.95 15.18 -20.84
C THR A 18 -22.25 15.77 -19.46
N ILE A 19 -23.46 15.52 -18.95
CA ILE A 19 -23.91 16.00 -17.63
C ILE A 19 -23.11 15.33 -16.50
N LYS A 20 -22.82 14.03 -16.63
CA LYS A 20 -21.98 13.32 -15.65
C LYS A 20 -20.57 13.91 -15.55
N THR A 21 -19.96 14.24 -16.68
CA THR A 21 -18.64 14.87 -16.71
C THR A 21 -18.66 16.22 -16.02
N GLN A 22 -19.66 17.06 -16.31
CA GLN A 22 -19.82 18.36 -15.66
C GLN A 22 -20.01 18.20 -14.14
N LEU A 23 -20.89 17.29 -13.72
CA LEU A 23 -21.12 16.96 -12.31
C LEU A 23 -19.83 16.52 -11.62
N ALA A 24 -19.05 15.64 -12.24
CA ALA A 24 -17.78 15.16 -11.69
C ALA A 24 -16.72 16.28 -11.60
N MET A 25 -16.68 17.19 -12.57
CA MET A 25 -15.80 18.36 -12.54
C MET A 25 -16.15 19.29 -11.39
N MET A 26 -17.41 19.65 -11.25
CA MET A 26 -17.87 20.53 -10.16
C MET A 26 -17.69 19.90 -8.78
N LEU A 27 -17.90 18.59 -8.64
CA LEU A 27 -17.67 17.88 -7.37
C LEU A 27 -16.19 17.81 -6.96
N ARG A 28 -15.26 17.88 -7.93
CA ARG A 28 -13.83 17.93 -7.66
C ARG A 28 -13.38 19.34 -7.27
N ASP A 29 -14.06 20.35 -7.79
CA ASP A 29 -13.78 21.75 -7.49
C ASP A 29 -14.37 22.13 -6.13
N LYS A 30 -13.50 22.47 -5.17
CA LYS A 30 -13.91 22.80 -3.81
C LYS A 30 -14.55 24.19 -3.68
N GLN A 31 -14.64 24.95 -4.78
CA GLN A 31 -15.26 26.28 -4.79
C GLN A 31 -16.79 26.22 -4.76
N TYR A 32 -17.41 25.15 -5.26
CA TYR A 32 -18.86 25.02 -5.31
C TYR A 32 -19.41 24.28 -4.10
N SER A 33 -20.47 24.83 -3.50
CA SER A 33 -21.29 24.12 -2.53
C SER A 33 -22.15 23.06 -3.22
N GLN A 34 -22.54 22.01 -2.49
CA GLN A 34 -23.45 21.00 -3.02
C GLN A 34 -24.81 21.56 -3.47
N ALA A 35 -25.24 22.71 -2.92
CA ALA A 35 -26.48 23.36 -3.35
C ALA A 35 -26.32 24.01 -4.73
N GLU A 36 -25.20 24.69 -4.97
CA GLU A 36 -24.88 25.29 -6.27
C GLU A 36 -24.69 24.21 -7.35
N ILE A 37 -23.98 23.13 -7.02
CA ILE A 37 -23.82 21.98 -7.92
C ILE A 37 -25.19 21.38 -8.27
N LEU A 38 -26.09 21.25 -7.29
CA LEU A 38 -27.42 20.71 -7.53
C LEU A 38 -28.24 21.60 -8.47
N ALA A 39 -28.20 22.91 -8.26
CA ALA A 39 -28.92 23.88 -9.08
C ALA A 39 -28.42 23.82 -10.54
N GLU A 40 -27.11 23.97 -10.74
CA GLU A 40 -26.46 23.97 -12.05
C GLU A 40 -26.73 22.68 -12.83
N ILE A 41 -26.62 21.52 -12.17
CA ILE A 41 -26.82 20.24 -12.85
C ILE A 41 -28.29 20.02 -13.20
N ASN A 42 -29.23 20.47 -12.36
CA ASN A 42 -30.65 20.37 -12.69
C ASN A 42 -31.06 21.33 -13.80
N GLU A 43 -30.45 22.51 -13.88
CA GLU A 43 -30.59 23.44 -15.02
C GLU A 43 -30.08 22.80 -16.31
N LEU A 44 -28.88 22.25 -16.29
CA LEU A 44 -28.30 21.55 -17.44
C LEU A 44 -29.14 20.34 -17.89
N ILE A 45 -29.78 19.63 -16.96
CA ILE A 45 -30.72 18.53 -17.27
C ILE A 45 -31.91 19.07 -18.08
N MET A 46 -32.48 20.21 -17.68
CA MET A 46 -33.60 20.84 -18.38
C MET A 46 -33.19 21.37 -19.76
N ASP A 47 -32.03 22.03 -19.85
CA ASP A 47 -31.50 22.59 -21.10
C ASP A 47 -31.20 21.51 -22.14
N CYS A 48 -30.80 20.31 -21.69
CA CYS A 48 -30.62 19.15 -22.56
C CYS A 48 -31.94 18.49 -22.98
N GLY A 49 -33.10 19.02 -22.58
CA GLY A 49 -34.43 18.49 -22.90
C GLY A 49 -34.76 17.16 -22.21
N LEU A 50 -34.09 16.83 -21.10
CA LEU A 50 -34.43 15.64 -20.32
C LEU A 50 -35.68 15.88 -19.48
N SER A 51 -36.43 14.81 -19.20
CA SER A 51 -37.60 14.87 -18.31
C SER A 51 -37.23 15.39 -16.91
N GLU A 52 -38.15 16.13 -16.27
CA GLU A 52 -38.03 16.57 -14.87
C GLU A 52 -37.78 15.39 -13.91
N GLU A 53 -38.25 14.19 -14.26
CA GLU A 53 -37.97 12.97 -13.48
C GLU A 53 -36.48 12.65 -13.36
N MET A 54 -35.63 13.14 -14.28
CA MET A 54 -34.18 12.97 -14.26
C MET A 54 -33.47 13.97 -13.34
N GLN A 55 -34.16 15.00 -12.85
CA GLN A 55 -33.58 15.94 -11.89
C GLN A 55 -33.11 15.21 -10.64
N LEU A 56 -31.93 15.61 -10.20
CA LEU A 56 -31.28 15.10 -9.01
C LEU A 56 -31.93 15.69 -7.77
N SER A 57 -31.99 14.88 -6.72
CA SER A 57 -32.30 15.36 -5.38
C SER A 57 -31.01 15.66 -4.61
N ARG A 58 -31.10 16.52 -3.60
CA ARG A 58 -29.99 16.79 -2.66
C ARG A 58 -29.43 15.50 -2.06
N THR A 59 -30.29 14.60 -1.59
CA THR A 59 -29.86 13.32 -1.01
C THR A 59 -29.18 12.42 -2.03
N GLY A 60 -29.65 12.40 -3.28
CA GLY A 60 -29.05 11.65 -4.38
C GLY A 60 -27.65 12.15 -4.73
N LEU A 61 -27.50 13.47 -4.85
CA LEU A 61 -26.22 14.12 -5.09
C LEU A 61 -25.23 13.83 -3.95
N ASN A 62 -25.65 14.00 -2.70
CA ASN A 62 -24.78 13.79 -1.53
C ASN A 62 -24.26 12.36 -1.48
N ARG A 63 -25.13 11.37 -1.70
CA ARG A 63 -24.71 9.96 -1.76
C ARG A 63 -23.70 9.70 -2.86
N TYR A 64 -23.83 10.36 -4.01
CA TYR A 64 -22.87 10.22 -5.11
C TYR A 64 -21.54 10.89 -4.78
N ALA A 65 -21.56 12.13 -4.29
CA ALA A 65 -20.39 12.87 -3.85
C ALA A 65 -19.59 12.09 -2.80
N SER A 66 -20.25 11.51 -1.79
CA SER A 66 -19.58 10.68 -0.78
C SER A 66 -18.95 9.42 -1.36
N ARG A 67 -19.59 8.76 -2.34
CA ARG A 67 -18.99 7.60 -3.04
C ARG A 67 -17.75 8.01 -3.82
N MET A 68 -17.83 9.12 -4.56
CA MET A 68 -16.69 9.66 -5.30
C MET A 68 -15.53 10.01 -4.37
N GLU A 69 -15.79 10.70 -3.27
CA GLU A 69 -14.75 11.09 -2.32
C GLU A 69 -14.09 9.87 -1.67
N LYS A 70 -14.85 8.82 -1.34
CA LYS A 70 -14.29 7.56 -0.84
C LYS A 70 -13.35 6.91 -1.86
N MET A 71 -13.69 6.94 -3.16
CA MET A 71 -12.83 6.42 -4.21
C MET A 71 -11.59 7.30 -4.44
N ALA A 72 -11.76 8.63 -4.46
CA ALA A 72 -10.67 9.58 -4.61
C ALA A 72 -9.68 9.50 -3.44
N GLY A 73 -10.18 9.32 -2.21
CA GLY A 73 -9.36 9.08 -1.02
C GLY A 73 -8.48 7.84 -1.15
N LYS A 74 -9.04 6.72 -1.65
CA LYS A 74 -8.26 5.51 -1.92
C LYS A 74 -7.16 5.74 -2.95
N ILE A 75 -7.43 6.51 -4.01
CA ILE A 75 -6.44 6.83 -5.05
C ILE A 75 -5.33 7.72 -4.49
N ARG A 76 -5.66 8.75 -3.68
CA ARG A 76 -4.65 9.60 -3.04
C ARG A 76 -3.76 8.80 -2.09
N HIS A 77 -4.37 7.98 -1.24
CA HIS A 77 -3.63 7.08 -0.35
C HIS A 77 -2.71 6.14 -1.14
N SER A 78 -3.21 5.54 -2.23
CA SER A 78 -2.38 4.69 -3.10
C SER A 78 -1.23 5.46 -3.76
N ARG A 79 -1.40 6.74 -4.09
CA ARG A 79 -0.34 7.59 -4.64
C ARG A 79 0.68 8.00 -3.58
N GLU A 80 0.25 8.33 -2.37
CA GLU A 80 1.12 8.60 -1.23
C GLU A 80 1.99 7.39 -0.94
N ILE A 81 1.38 6.20 -0.91
CA ILE A 81 2.10 4.94 -0.84
C ILE A 81 3.08 4.83 -2.02
N ALA A 82 2.63 4.95 -3.27
CA ALA A 82 3.52 4.84 -4.43
C ALA A 82 4.68 5.86 -4.44
N GLU A 83 4.49 7.06 -3.89
CA GLU A 83 5.54 8.08 -3.75
C GLU A 83 6.55 7.71 -2.67
N ILE A 84 6.08 7.21 -1.51
CA ILE A 84 6.95 6.64 -0.47
C ILE A 84 7.79 5.51 -1.07
N TRP A 85 7.16 4.64 -1.87
CA TRP A 85 7.84 3.53 -2.55
C TRP A 85 8.83 4.06 -3.59
N THR A 86 8.50 5.08 -4.37
CA THR A 86 9.42 5.65 -5.36
C THR A 86 10.65 6.27 -4.69
N LYS A 87 10.47 6.96 -3.55
CA LYS A 87 11.58 7.55 -2.77
C LYS A 87 12.45 6.49 -2.12
N GLN A 88 11.86 5.44 -1.55
CA GLN A 88 12.62 4.38 -0.88
C GLN A 88 13.30 3.42 -1.88
N LEU A 89 12.71 3.19 -3.06
CA LEU A 89 13.22 2.22 -4.05
C LEU A 89 14.11 2.83 -5.11
N GLY A 90 14.11 4.16 -5.28
CA GLY A 90 15.06 4.85 -6.15
C GLY A 90 16.51 4.76 -5.66
N GLU A 91 16.72 4.45 -4.37
CA GLU A 91 18.05 4.50 -3.72
C GLU A 91 18.48 3.20 -3.04
N GLN A 92 17.64 2.15 -3.00
CA GLN A 92 17.90 0.94 -2.19
C GLN A 92 17.89 -0.39 -2.97
N PRO A 93 18.70 -1.37 -2.55
CA PRO A 93 18.69 -2.71 -3.14
C PRO A 93 17.32 -3.39 -3.00
N GLN A 94 16.97 -4.26 -3.96
CA GLN A 94 15.71 -5.04 -4.04
C GLN A 94 15.24 -5.68 -2.73
N THR A 95 16.17 -6.00 -1.82
CA THR A 95 15.90 -6.51 -0.47
C THR A 95 15.01 -5.60 0.39
N ASP A 96 15.05 -4.28 0.17
CA ASP A 96 14.35 -3.31 1.03
C ASP A 96 12.86 -3.17 0.70
N ILE A 97 12.43 -3.56 -0.51
CA ILE A 97 10.99 -3.64 -0.90
C ILE A 97 10.25 -4.64 -0.01
N GLY A 98 10.83 -5.82 0.17
CA GLY A 98 10.22 -6.89 0.96
C GLY A 98 10.13 -6.52 2.44
N LYS A 99 11.15 -5.83 2.98
CA LYS A 99 11.17 -5.32 4.34
C LYS A 99 10.10 -4.24 4.54
N LEU A 100 9.96 -3.30 3.60
CA LEU A 100 8.94 -2.26 3.65
C LEU A 100 7.51 -2.83 3.63
N LEU A 101 7.23 -3.75 2.71
CA LEU A 101 5.92 -4.41 2.64
C LEU A 101 5.61 -5.15 3.94
N MET A 102 6.63 -5.76 4.58
CA MET A 102 6.49 -6.40 5.88
C MET A 102 6.05 -5.40 6.96
N GLU A 103 6.68 -4.22 7.02
CA GLU A 103 6.30 -3.17 7.97
C GLU A 103 4.87 -2.64 7.72
N PHE A 104 4.45 -2.55 6.46
CA PHE A 104 3.07 -2.16 6.14
C PHE A 104 2.06 -3.19 6.64
N VAL A 105 2.31 -4.49 6.41
CA VAL A 105 1.42 -5.56 6.89
C VAL A 105 1.38 -5.60 8.43
N LYS A 106 2.51 -5.37 9.11
CA LYS A 106 2.54 -5.22 10.58
C LYS A 106 1.68 -4.05 11.05
N ASN A 107 1.79 -2.89 10.41
CA ASN A 107 0.98 -1.73 10.76
C ASN A 107 -0.52 -1.99 10.56
N MET A 108 -0.91 -2.63 9.45
CA MET A 108 -2.31 -3.03 9.24
C MET A 108 -2.81 -4.02 10.30
N ALA A 109 -1.98 -5.00 10.69
CA ALA A 109 -2.32 -5.94 11.74
C ALA A 109 -2.49 -5.23 13.09
N PHE A 110 -1.64 -4.24 13.38
CA PHE A 110 -1.74 -3.39 14.57
C PHE A 110 -3.02 -2.54 14.57
N GLU A 111 -3.30 -1.81 13.49
CA GLU A 111 -4.52 -0.98 13.34
C GLU A 111 -5.78 -1.84 13.48
N THR A 112 -5.80 -3.02 12.85
CA THR A 112 -6.90 -3.98 12.97
C THR A 112 -7.09 -4.44 14.42
N SER A 113 -5.99 -4.72 15.12
CA SER A 113 -6.02 -5.12 16.53
C SER A 113 -6.56 -3.98 17.42
N LEU A 114 -6.18 -2.73 17.13
CA LEU A 114 -6.66 -1.55 17.83
C LEU A 114 -8.17 -1.37 17.60
N ASP A 115 -8.63 -1.44 16.35
CA ASP A 115 -10.06 -1.33 16.02
C ASP A 115 -10.89 -2.45 16.68
N MET A 116 -10.34 -3.65 16.81
CA MET A 116 -10.97 -4.74 17.59
C MET A 116 -11.03 -4.42 19.09
N SER A 117 -9.97 -3.83 19.66
CA SER A 117 -9.91 -3.47 21.08
C SER A 117 -10.86 -2.31 21.45
N GLU A 118 -11.07 -1.38 20.51
CA GLU A 118 -11.99 -0.25 20.65
C GLU A 118 -13.45 -0.61 20.33
N GLY A 119 -13.72 -1.87 19.95
CA GLY A 119 -15.06 -2.35 19.61
C GLY A 119 -15.59 -1.85 18.25
N LYS A 120 -14.73 -1.26 17.41
CA LYS A 120 -15.07 -0.89 16.02
C LYS A 120 -15.15 -2.10 15.10
N LEU A 121 -14.41 -3.15 15.41
CA LEU A 121 -14.44 -4.46 14.75
C LEU A 121 -14.79 -5.55 15.77
N GLU A 122 -15.58 -6.53 15.37
CA GLU A 122 -15.92 -7.66 16.23
C GLU A 122 -14.70 -8.57 16.44
N ALA A 123 -14.32 -8.78 17.70
CA ALA A 123 -13.23 -9.67 18.09
C ALA A 123 -13.68 -11.14 18.16
N SER A 124 -14.19 -11.68 17.05
CA SER A 124 -14.63 -13.07 17.00
C SER A 124 -13.43 -14.05 17.06
N PRO A 125 -13.64 -15.30 17.52
CA PRO A 125 -12.58 -16.32 17.51
C PRO A 125 -11.97 -16.54 16.12
N GLU A 126 -12.78 -16.43 15.05
CA GLU A 126 -12.31 -16.51 13.67
C GLU A 126 -11.38 -15.33 13.32
N ALA A 127 -11.77 -14.11 13.66
CA ALA A 127 -10.96 -12.91 13.41
C ALA A 127 -9.63 -12.96 14.15
N LEU A 128 -9.65 -13.41 15.42
CA LEU A 128 -8.43 -13.62 16.21
C LEU A 128 -7.53 -14.71 15.60
N GLY A 129 -8.12 -15.80 15.09
CA GLY A 129 -7.39 -16.86 14.40
C GLY A 129 -6.73 -16.36 13.11
N GLN A 130 -7.42 -15.53 12.32
CA GLN A 130 -6.86 -14.93 11.12
C GLN A 130 -5.72 -13.96 11.44
N LEU A 131 -5.87 -13.13 12.47
CA LEU A 131 -4.82 -12.21 12.93
C LEU A 131 -3.58 -12.97 13.42
N SER A 132 -3.77 -14.02 14.21
CA SER A 132 -2.68 -14.90 14.66
C SER A 132 -1.92 -15.52 13.48
N LEU A 133 -2.63 -15.97 12.45
CA LEU A 133 -2.01 -16.51 11.23
C LEU A 133 -1.20 -15.43 10.47
N VAL A 134 -1.69 -14.19 10.41
CA VAL A 134 -0.94 -13.08 9.80
C VAL A 134 0.35 -12.83 10.57
N ILE A 135 0.30 -12.75 11.90
CA ILE A 135 1.48 -12.58 12.76
C ILE A 135 2.48 -13.72 12.54
N HIS A 136 2.01 -14.97 12.55
CA HIS A 136 2.88 -16.13 12.33
C HIS A 136 3.59 -16.09 10.97
N ARG A 137 2.89 -15.66 9.91
CA ARG A 137 3.48 -15.53 8.56
C ARG A 137 4.53 -14.41 8.51
N ILE A 138 4.31 -13.31 9.23
CA ILE A 138 5.28 -12.22 9.37
C ILE A 138 6.57 -12.74 10.01
N GLU A 139 6.46 -13.44 11.16
CA GLU A 139 7.61 -14.01 11.87
C GLU A 139 8.38 -15.03 11.02
N GLN A 140 7.67 -15.89 10.30
CA GLN A 140 8.28 -16.86 9.39
C GLN A 140 9.05 -16.15 8.26
N ALA A 141 8.46 -15.11 7.66
CA ALA A 141 9.11 -14.35 6.61
C ALA A 141 10.36 -13.60 7.11
N GLN A 142 10.32 -13.05 8.33
CA GLN A 142 11.49 -12.45 8.96
C GLN A 142 12.60 -13.48 9.18
N THR A 143 12.26 -14.67 9.68
CA THR A 143 13.23 -15.76 9.89
C THR A 143 13.92 -16.15 8.58
N ILE A 144 13.17 -16.29 7.49
CA ILE A 144 13.71 -16.59 6.16
C ILE A 144 14.62 -15.46 5.68
N SER A 145 14.21 -14.20 5.87
CA SER A 145 15.00 -13.04 5.49
C SER A 145 16.32 -12.96 6.26
N GLU A 146 16.30 -13.17 7.57
CA GLU A 146 17.51 -13.20 8.40
C GLU A 146 18.44 -14.33 8.00
N LYS A 147 17.91 -15.52 7.71
CA LYS A 147 18.70 -16.66 7.25
C LYS A 147 19.41 -16.31 5.95
N ARG A 148 18.69 -15.76 4.98
CA ARG A 148 19.26 -15.32 3.70
C ARG A 148 20.33 -14.25 3.90
N GLU A 149 20.09 -13.26 4.77
CA GLU A 149 21.06 -12.20 5.05
C GLU A 149 22.34 -12.76 5.69
N ARG A 150 22.22 -13.73 6.60
CA ARG A 150 23.39 -14.44 7.16
C ARG A 150 24.15 -15.24 6.11
N GLU A 151 23.44 -15.94 5.20
CA GLU A 151 24.06 -16.68 4.11
C GLU A 151 24.84 -15.75 3.17
N ILE A 152 24.23 -14.63 2.76
CA ILE A 152 24.88 -13.60 1.93
C ILE A 152 26.14 -13.04 2.63
N ARG A 153 26.05 -12.66 3.91
CA ARG A 153 27.21 -12.16 4.66
C ARG A 153 28.33 -13.19 4.74
N LYS A 154 27.98 -14.47 4.94
CA LYS A 154 28.95 -15.57 4.97
C LYS A 154 29.64 -15.75 3.62
N GLU A 155 28.88 -15.73 2.52
CA GLU A 155 29.44 -15.81 1.17
C GLU A 155 30.37 -14.63 0.86
N ILE A 156 29.98 -13.40 1.23
CA ILE A 156 30.83 -12.22 1.06
C ILE A 156 32.12 -12.34 1.88
N ALA A 157 32.03 -12.75 3.14
CA ALA A 157 33.21 -12.94 4.00
C ALA A 157 34.15 -14.01 3.42
N GLN A 158 33.60 -15.11 2.88
CA GLN A 158 34.36 -16.16 2.21
C GLN A 158 35.07 -15.65 0.96
N GLN A 159 34.38 -14.89 0.10
CA GLN A 159 34.97 -14.29 -1.10
C GLN A 159 36.06 -13.26 -0.75
N ALA A 160 35.85 -12.45 0.29
CA ALA A 160 36.85 -11.51 0.79
C ALA A 160 38.10 -12.23 1.31
N ALA A 161 37.91 -13.29 2.09
CA ALA A 161 38.98 -14.16 2.57
C ALA A 161 39.81 -14.78 1.42
N GLU A 162 39.15 -15.33 0.40
CA GLU A 162 39.82 -15.91 -0.78
C GLU A 162 40.57 -14.86 -1.61
N THR A 163 40.02 -13.64 -1.71
CA THR A 163 40.65 -12.53 -2.42
C THR A 163 41.89 -12.03 -1.66
N ALA A 164 41.79 -11.90 -0.34
CA ALA A 164 42.91 -11.54 0.52
C ALA A 164 44.03 -12.58 0.44
N GLU A 165 43.70 -13.86 0.48
CA GLU A 165 44.66 -14.96 0.33
C GLU A 165 45.45 -14.84 -0.99
N LYS A 166 44.77 -14.62 -2.12
CA LYS A 166 45.43 -14.42 -3.43
C LYS A 166 46.36 -13.21 -3.43
N ALA A 167 45.93 -12.08 -2.88
CA ALA A 167 46.74 -10.86 -2.83
C ALA A 167 47.99 -11.00 -1.94
N VAL A 168 47.84 -11.67 -0.80
CA VAL A 168 48.90 -11.86 0.20
C VAL A 168 49.94 -12.89 -0.29
N VAL A 169 49.50 -13.96 -0.97
CA VAL A 169 50.41 -14.92 -1.64
C VAL A 169 51.20 -14.23 -2.76
N GLN A 170 50.55 -13.39 -3.56
CA GLN A 170 51.25 -12.59 -4.59
C GLN A 170 52.26 -11.60 -4.00
N ALA A 171 52.00 -11.09 -2.80
CA ALA A 171 52.90 -10.21 -2.06
C ALA A 171 54.06 -10.95 -1.36
N GLY A 172 54.13 -12.28 -1.44
CA GLY A 172 55.25 -13.08 -0.89
C GLY A 172 55.21 -13.28 0.63
N LEU A 173 54.05 -13.07 1.27
CA LEU A 173 53.88 -13.28 2.70
C LEU A 173 53.80 -14.77 3.06
N SER A 174 54.18 -15.13 4.30
CA SER A 174 54.17 -16.52 4.76
C SER A 174 52.75 -17.07 4.90
N LYS A 175 52.61 -18.40 4.76
CA LYS A 175 51.33 -19.11 4.90
C LYS A 175 50.65 -18.85 6.25
N ASP A 176 51.42 -18.82 7.33
CA ASP A 176 50.89 -18.55 8.67
C ASP A 176 50.27 -17.14 8.79
N THR A 177 50.84 -16.16 8.07
CA THR A 177 50.30 -14.79 8.03
C THR A 177 48.98 -14.74 7.24
N VAL A 178 48.90 -15.48 6.13
CA VAL A 178 47.67 -15.63 5.32
C VAL A 178 46.55 -16.24 6.17
N ASP A 179 46.83 -17.34 6.86
CA ASP A 179 45.85 -18.08 7.65
C ASP A 179 45.32 -17.24 8.83
N ASN A 180 46.16 -16.40 9.43
CA ASN A 180 45.76 -15.47 10.48
C ASN A 180 44.81 -14.39 9.93
N ILE A 181 45.18 -13.72 8.83
CA ILE A 181 44.33 -12.69 8.19
C ILE A 181 42.98 -13.28 7.78
N LYS A 182 42.97 -14.49 7.21
CA LYS A 182 41.76 -15.20 6.82
C LYS A 182 40.84 -15.48 8.02
N SER A 183 41.42 -15.92 9.13
CA SER A 183 40.68 -16.19 10.36
C SER A 183 40.05 -14.93 10.94
N GLN A 184 40.75 -13.79 10.88
CA GLN A 184 40.22 -12.49 11.31
C GLN A 184 39.07 -12.00 10.41
N ILE A 185 39.19 -12.13 9.09
CA ILE A 185 38.13 -11.76 8.13
C ILE A 185 36.86 -12.59 8.36
N LEU A 186 37.02 -13.88 8.68
CA LEU A 186 35.91 -14.79 8.94
C LEU A 186 35.37 -14.70 10.38
N GLY A 187 35.99 -13.90 11.25
CA GLY A 187 35.59 -13.77 12.66
C GLY A 187 35.73 -15.06 13.47
N LEU A 188 36.72 -15.90 13.14
CA LEU A 188 37.01 -17.18 13.81
C LEU A 188 38.03 -17.04 14.96
N VAL A 189 38.34 -15.80 15.36
CA VAL A 189 39.35 -15.43 16.36
C VAL A 189 38.70 -14.73 17.53
#